data_AF-A0A832YZL0-F1
#
_entry.id   AF-A0A832YZL0-F1
#
_cell.length_a   1.000
_cell.length_b   1.000
_cell.length_c   1.000
_cell.angle_alpha   90.00
_cell.angle_beta   90.00
_cell.angle_gamma   90.00
#
_symmetry.space_group_name_H-M   'P 1'
#
loop_
_entity.id
_entity.type
_entity.pdbx_description
1 polymer ?
#
loop_
_entity_poly.entity_id
_entity_poly.type
_entity_poly.pdbx_seq_one_letter_code
_entity_poly.pdbx_strand_id
1 'polypeptide(L)' 'MSQRIELELVDVYRYEGYPEKRFRFHIKGSRIYINVAAETLEEAVEKAKKIIKHLEIDRILTYISSKGEVMQDSGSKA' A
#
# COMPACT_ATOMS: atom_id res chain seq x y z
N MET A 1 12.32 -1.46 13.33
CA MET A 1 12.85 -1.68 11.96
C MET A 1 11.85 -1.09 10.98
N SER A 2 12.29 -0.38 9.93
CA SER A 2 11.37 0.06 8.86
C SER A 2 10.86 -1.18 8.13
N GLN A 3 9.55 -1.39 8.14
CA GLN A 3 8.93 -2.52 7.46
C GLN A 3 9.11 -2.33 5.95
N ARG A 4 9.70 -3.32 5.26
CA ARG A 4 9.85 -3.24 3.81
C ARG A 4 8.46 -3.33 3.18
N ILE A 5 8.00 -2.25 2.57
CA ILE A 5 6.72 -2.24 1.85
C ILE A 5 6.87 -3.08 0.58
N GLU A 6 5.99 -4.07 0.45
CA GLU A 6 5.84 -4.87 -0.77
C GLU A 6 4.59 -4.42 -1.52
N LEU A 7 4.76 -4.18 -2.82
CA LEU A 7 3.68 -3.85 -3.74
C LEU A 7 3.34 -5.07 -4.58
N GLU A 8 2.06 -5.43 -4.58
CA GLU A 8 1.50 -6.46 -5.46
C GLU A 8 0.67 -5.78 -6.55
N LEU A 9 0.98 -6.06 -7.82
CA LEU A 9 0.17 -5.59 -8.93
C LEU A 9 -1.12 -6.41 -8.98
N VAL A 10 -2.25 -5.73 -8.83
CA VAL A 10 -3.57 -6.36 -8.80
C VAL A 10 -4.24 -6.30 -10.15
N ASP A 11 -4.17 -5.14 -10.79
CA ASP A 11 -4.90 -4.89 -12.04
C ASP A 11 -4.24 -3.79 -12.88
N VAL A 12 -4.49 -3.86 -14.18
CA VAL A 12 -4.10 -2.88 -15.18
C VAL A 12 -5.33 -2.55 -16.02
N TYR A 13 -5.86 -1.35 -15.86
CA TYR A 13 -7.14 -0.97 -16.43
C TYR A 13 -7.11 0.42 -17.07
N ARG A 14 -8.19 0.75 -17.78
CA ARG A 14 -8.47 2.07 -18.33
C ARG A 14 -9.89 2.46 -17.98
N TYR A 15 -10.14 3.74 -17.75
CA TYR A 15 -11.51 4.24 -17.69
C TYR A 15 -12.00 4.49 -19.11
N GLU A 16 -13.25 4.12 -19.40
CA GLU A 16 -13.86 4.47 -20.68
C GLU A 16 -13.83 5.99 -20.89
N GLY A 17 -13.47 6.41 -22.09
CA GLY A 17 -13.31 7.83 -22.42
C GLY A 17 -12.00 8.48 -21.93
N TYR A 18 -11.14 7.76 -21.22
CA TYR A 18 -9.81 8.26 -20.82
C TYR A 18 -8.69 7.43 -21.47
N PRO A 19 -7.68 8.07 -22.08
CA PRO A 19 -6.60 7.35 -22.74
C PRO A 19 -5.62 6.71 -21.75
N GLU A 20 -5.57 7.22 -20.52
CA GLU A 20 -4.58 6.85 -19.51
C GLU A 20 -4.74 5.41 -19.03
N LYS A 21 -3.65 4.64 -19.13
CA LYS A 21 -3.50 3.33 -18.52
C LYS A 21 -3.23 3.49 -17.02
N ARG A 22 -3.91 2.68 -16.20
CA ARG A 22 -3.84 2.73 -14.74
C ARG A 22 -3.42 1.39 -14.19
N PHE A 23 -2.58 1.45 -13.16
CA PHE A 23 -2.08 0.30 -12.44
C PHE A 23 -2.58 0.38 -11.00
N ARG A 24 -3.19 -0.70 -10.53
CA ARG A 24 -3.61 -0.85 -9.13
C ARG A 24 -2.60 -1.72 -8.40
N PHE A 25 -1.98 -1.16 -7.38
CA PHE A 25 -1.14 -1.91 -6.46
C PHE A 25 -1.82 -2.09 -5.13
N HIS A 26 -1.71 -3.29 -4.57
CA HIS A 26 -2.02 -3.57 -3.18
C HIS A 26 -0.74 -3.50 -2.36
N ILE A 27 -0.79 -2.82 -1.21
CA ILE A 27 0.30 -2.90 -0.23
C ILE A 27 0.07 -4.14 0.63
N LYS A 28 0.95 -5.14 0.50
CA LYS A 28 0.83 -6.39 1.25
C LYS A 28 0.82 -6.14 2.76
N GLY A 29 0.01 -6.93 3.47
CA GLY A 29 -0.19 -6.76 4.91
C GLY A 29 -1.09 -5.58 5.29
N SER A 30 -1.73 -4.91 4.33
CA SER A 30 -2.68 -3.82 4.58
C SER A 30 -3.97 -4.00 3.78
N ARG A 31 -4.94 -3.09 3.96
CA ARG A 31 -6.12 -2.95 3.08
C ARG A 31 -5.99 -1.77 2.11
N ILE A 32 -4.78 -1.26 1.92
CA ILE A 32 -4.51 -0.05 1.14
C ILE A 32 -4.22 -0.43 -0.31
N TYR A 33 -4.90 0.24 -1.22
CA TYR A 33 -4.65 0.16 -2.65
C TYR A 33 -4.20 1.52 -3.18
N ILE A 34 -3.18 1.50 -4.05
CA ILE A 34 -2.66 2.68 -4.73
C ILE A 34 -2.93 2.51 -6.22
N ASN A 35 -3.72 3.43 -6.78
CA ASN A 35 -3.98 3.49 -8.21
C ASN A 35 -3.14 4.62 -8.82
N VAL A 36 -2.35 4.31 -9.85
CA VAL A 36 -1.53 5.31 -10.55
C VAL A 36 -1.74 5.22 -12.05
N ALA A 37 -1.78 6.37 -12.72
CA ALA A 37 -1.71 6.45 -14.17
C ALA A 37 -0.24 6.37 -14.61
N ALA A 38 0.07 5.50 -15.56
CA ALA A 38 1.42 5.27 -16.08
C ALA A 38 1.35 4.51 -17.42
N GLU A 39 2.39 4.58 -18.23
CA GLU A 39 2.47 3.82 -19.48
C GLU A 39 3.11 2.45 -19.27
N THR A 40 4.10 2.37 -18.37
CA THR A 40 4.84 1.15 -18.04
C THR A 40 4.68 0.74 -16.58
N LEU A 41 4.98 -0.52 -16.28
CA LEU A 41 4.96 -1.03 -14.91
C LEU A 41 6.03 -0.36 -14.05
N GLU A 42 7.23 -0.12 -14.60
CA GLU A 42 8.34 0.52 -13.90
C GLU A 42 7.97 1.94 -13.47
N GLU A 43 7.37 2.71 -14.37
CA GLU A 43 6.89 4.05 -14.08
C GLU A 43 5.80 4.03 -12.99
N ALA A 44 4.88 3.07 -13.09
CA ALA A 44 3.81 2.87 -12.12
C ALA A 44 4.37 2.56 -10.72
N VAL A 45 5.37 1.67 -10.63
CA VAL A 45 6.04 1.32 -9.38
C VAL A 45 6.75 2.54 -8.77
N GLU A 46 7.47 3.33 -9.57
CA GLU A 46 8.14 4.54 -9.08
C GLU A 46 7.15 5.60 -8.59
N LYS A 47 6.02 5.78 -9.29
CA LYS A 47 4.93 6.66 -8.84
C LYS A 47 4.32 6.18 -7.52
N ALA A 48 4.05 4.88 -7.39
CA ALA A 48 3.52 4.29 -6.17
C ALA A 48 4.48 4.47 -4.98
N LYS A 49 5.78 4.23 -5.17
CA LYS A 49 6.83 4.46 -4.15
C LYS A 49 6.88 5.93 -3.70
N LYS A 50 6.77 6.87 -4.64
CA LYS A 50 6.75 8.31 -4.31
C LYS A 50 5.53 8.66 -3.45
N ILE A 51 4.36 8.14 -3.78
CA ILE A 51 3.13 8.33 -2.98
C ILE A 51 3.31 7.76 -1.57
N ILE A 52 3.80 6.52 -1.46
CA ILE A 52 4.06 5.85 -0.18
C ILE A 52 4.98 6.67 0.70
N LYS A 53 6.09 7.16 0.15
CA LYS A 53 7.06 7.98 0.86
C LYS A 53 6.48 9.33 1.27
N HIS A 54 5.75 9.99 0.38
CA HIS A 54 5.19 11.31 0.63
C HIS A 54 4.10 11.29 1.71
N LEU A 55 3.29 10.23 1.76
CA LEU A 55 2.24 10.05 2.74
C LEU A 55 2.71 9.31 4.01
N GLU A 56 4.00 8.97 4.10
CA GLU A 56 4.61 8.22 5.20
C GLU A 56 3.85 6.92 5.57
N ILE A 57 3.35 6.21 4.55
CA ILE A 57 2.54 5.01 4.75
C ILE A 57 3.33 3.91 5.48
N ASP A 58 4.64 3.83 5.27
CA ASP A 58 5.54 2.92 5.98
C ASP A 58 5.52 3.11 7.49
N ARG A 59 5.49 4.38 7.94
CA ARG A 59 5.41 4.70 9.36
C ARG A 59 4.04 4.36 9.94
N ILE A 60 2.98 4.68 9.21
CA ILE A 60 1.60 4.39 9.62
C ILE A 60 1.40 2.88 9.79
N LEU A 61 1.84 2.07 8.83
CA LEU A 61 1.72 0.61 8.90
C LEU A 61 2.55 0.03 10.05
N THR A 62 3.75 0.56 10.29
CA THR A 62 4.58 0.15 11.43
C THR A 62 3.89 0.46 12.76
N TYR A 63 3.28 1.65 12.89
CA TYR A 63 2.56 2.06 14.10
C TYR A 63 1.30 1.23 14.37
N ILE A 64 0.53 0.92 13.32
CA ILE A 64 -0.68 0.10 13.47
C ILE A 64 -0.30 -1.33 13.87
N SER A 65 0.75 -1.89 13.26
CA SER A 65 1.23 -3.24 13.55
C SER A 65 1.69 -3.36 15.01
N SER A 66 2.41 -2.37 15.53
CA SER A 66 2.89 -2.39 16.93
C SER A 66 1.77 -2.19 17.97
N LYS A 67 0.66 -1.55 17.62
CA LYS A 67 -0.51 -1.41 18.50
C LYS A 67 -1.43 -2.63 18.53
N GLY A 68 -1.50 -3.39 17.43
CA GLY A 68 -2.33 -4.60 17.35
C GLY A 68 -1.88 -5.69 18.33
N GLU A 69 -0.59 -5.77 18.64
CA GLU A 69 -0.02 -6.73 19.60
C GLU A 69 -0.37 -6.39 21.06
N VAL A 70 -0.49 -5.10 21.40
CA VAL A 70 -0.74 -4.64 22.78
C VAL A 70 -2.17 -4.94 23.26
N MET A 71 -3.13 -5.10 22.35
CA MET A 71 -4.53 -5.35 22.73
C MET A 71 -4.87 -6.83 22.98
N GLN A 72 -4.01 -7.77 22.58
CA GLN A 72 -4.27 -9.21 22.77
C GLN A 72 -3.83 -9.75 24.15
N ASP A 73 -2.99 -9.03 24.88
CA ASP A 73 -2.42 -9.50 26.16
C ASP A 73 -3.25 -9.13 27.40
N SER A 74 -4.42 -8.48 27.22
CA SER A 74 -5.30 -8.09 28.33
C SER A 74 -6.48 -9.05 28.55
N GLY A 75 -6.53 -10.18 27.85
CA GLY A 75 -7.64 -11.12 27.87
C GLY A 75 -7.27 -12.53 28.37
N SER A 76 -6.72 -12.67 29.58
CA SER A 76 -6.76 -13.94 30.34
C SER A 76 -6.42 -13.71 31.82
N LYS A 77 -7.38 -13.15 32.56
CA LYS A 77 -7.52 -13.43 33.99
C LYS A 77 -9.01 -13.43 34.35
N ALA A 78 -9.59 -14.62 34.38
CA ALA A 78 -10.52 -15.12 35.41
C ALA A 78 -10.88 -16.56 35.06
#